data_AF-A0A957UZ33-F1
#
_entry.id   AF-A0A957UZ33-F1
#
_cell.length_a   1.000
_cell.length_b   1.000
_cell.length_c   1.000
_cell.angle_alpha   90.00
_cell.angle_beta   90.00
_cell.angle_gamma   90.00
#
_symmetry.space_group_name_H-M   'P 1'
#
loop_
_entity.id
_entity.type
_entity.pdbx_description
1 polymer ?
#
loop_
_entity_poly.entity_id
_entity_poly.type
_entity_poly.pdbx_seq_one_letter_code
_entity_poly.pdbx_strand_id
1 'polypeptide(L)'
;EDEAHKIVGRRAADVVELLITVGRLGSAIADEARGAGFAPEMVHSLASHEEAVDLLRQIIHGDDLVLVKGSRAVGMDTIVAEITVDAAGMEMGGDAQEHQVAGAG
;
A
#
# COMPACT_ATOMS: atom_id res chain seq x y z
N GLU A 1 -21.29 6.01 -13.06
CA GLU A 1 -20.03 5.55 -12.42
C GLU A 1 -19.53 6.54 -11.39
N ASP A 2 -19.60 7.85 -11.67
CA ASP A 2 -19.11 8.89 -10.77
C ASP A 2 -19.62 8.80 -9.31
N GLU A 3 -20.92 8.58 -9.08
CA GLU A 3 -21.44 8.44 -7.71
C GLU A 3 -20.85 7.26 -6.93
N ALA A 4 -20.52 6.16 -7.61
CA ALA A 4 -19.87 5.02 -6.95
C ALA A 4 -18.44 5.38 -6.51
N HIS A 5 -17.69 6.11 -7.34
CA HIS A 5 -16.35 6.58 -7.01
C HIS A 5 -16.37 7.56 -5.83
N LYS A 6 -17.36 8.45 -5.75
CA LYS A 6 -17.53 9.38 -4.61
C LYS A 6 -17.77 8.65 -3.30
N ILE A 7 -18.67 7.67 -3.29
CA ILE A 7 -18.98 6.89 -2.09
C ILE A 7 -17.74 6.12 -1.62
N VAL A 8 -16.99 5.53 -2.56
CA VAL A 8 -15.74 4.82 -2.24
C VAL A 8 -14.68 5.76 -1.67
N GLY A 9 -14.44 6.91 -2.32
CA GLY A 9 -13.43 7.88 -1.86
C GLY A 9 -13.74 8.40 -0.45
N ARG A 10 -15.00 8.75 -0.17
CA ARG A 10 -15.42 9.20 1.16
C ARG A 10 -15.23 8.13 2.22
N ARG A 11 -15.65 6.89 1.96
CA ARG A 11 -15.49 5.80 2.92
C ARG A 11 -14.04 5.41 3.13
N ALA A 12 -13.20 5.50 2.10
CA ALA A 12 -11.79 5.23 2.24
C ALA A 12 -11.16 6.15 3.30
N ALA A 13 -11.55 7.43 3.33
CA ALA A 13 -11.08 8.38 4.34
C ALA A 13 -11.37 7.99 5.80
N ASP A 14 -12.40 7.18 6.03
CA ASP A 14 -12.79 6.75 7.38
C ASP A 14 -12.18 5.40 7.79
N VAL A 15 -11.64 4.63 6.85
CA VAL A 15 -11.36 3.19 7.05
C VAL A 15 -9.90 2.81 6.80
N VAL A 16 -9.19 3.54 5.94
CA VAL A 16 -7.79 3.22 5.61
C VAL A 16 -6.85 4.33 6.04
N GLU A 17 -5.63 3.96 6.42
CA GLU A 17 -4.57 4.93 6.76
C GLU A 17 -3.89 5.48 5.51
N LEU A 18 -3.87 4.70 4.42
CA LEU A 18 -3.27 5.04 3.15
C LEU A 18 -4.20 4.65 2.00
N LEU A 19 -4.36 5.53 1.01
CA LEU A 19 -5.15 5.28 -0.19
C LEU A 19 -4.27 5.44 -1.44
N ILE A 20 -4.16 4.39 -2.26
CA ILE A 20 -3.50 4.42 -3.56
C ILE A 20 -4.53 4.14 -4.64
N THR A 21 -4.62 5.03 -5.64
CA THR A 21 -5.49 4.86 -6.80
C THR A 21 -4.67 4.82 -8.07
N VAL A 22 -5.04 3.97 -9.03
CA VAL A 22 -4.31 3.80 -10.28
C VAL A 22 -5.21 4.11 -11.48
N GLY A 23 -4.68 4.91 -12.41
CA GLY A 23 -5.31 5.25 -13.68
C GLY A 23 -6.38 6.34 -13.58
N ARG A 24 -6.91 6.74 -14.75
CA ARG A 24 -7.78 7.92 -14.90
C ARG A 24 -9.05 7.87 -14.03
N LEU A 25 -9.67 6.71 -13.91
CA LEU A 25 -10.87 6.55 -13.08
C LEU A 25 -10.55 6.58 -11.59
N GLY A 26 -9.36 6.14 -11.19
CA GLY A 26 -8.87 6.18 -9.82
C GLY A 26 -8.70 7.62 -9.30
N SER A 27 -8.29 8.56 -10.16
CA SER A 27 -8.10 9.95 -9.76
C SER A 27 -9.36 10.59 -9.15
N ALA A 28 -10.55 10.25 -9.66
CA ALA A 28 -11.81 10.75 -9.09
C ALA A 28 -12.05 10.25 -7.66
N ILE A 29 -11.60 9.03 -7.32
CA ILE A 29 -11.67 8.48 -5.96
C ILE A 29 -10.70 9.24 -5.05
N ALA A 30 -9.47 9.48 -5.52
CA ALA A 30 -8.46 10.23 -4.76
C ALA A 30 -8.91 11.67 -4.48
N ASP A 31 -9.51 12.33 -5.46
CA ASP A 31 -9.99 13.71 -5.31
C ASP A 31 -11.14 13.81 -4.31
N GLU A 32 -12.09 12.86 -4.35
CA GLU A 32 -13.18 12.80 -3.38
C GLU A 32 -12.70 12.43 -1.98
N ALA A 33 -11.71 11.54 -1.84
CA ALA A 33 -11.09 11.22 -0.56
C ALA A 33 -10.43 12.46 0.07
N ARG A 34 -9.65 13.22 -0.72
CA ARG A 34 -9.07 14.50 -0.27
C ARG A 34 -10.15 15.50 0.12
N GLY A 35 -11.20 15.63 -0.68
CA GLY A 35 -12.35 16.49 -0.39
C GLY A 35 -13.11 16.09 0.88
N ALA A 36 -13.05 14.81 1.27
CA ALA A 36 -13.63 14.29 2.50
C ALA A 36 -12.76 14.50 3.75
N GLY A 37 -11.56 15.06 3.61
CA GLY A 37 -10.65 15.32 4.72
C GLY A 37 -9.54 14.29 4.90
N PHE A 38 -9.35 13.36 3.96
CA PHE A 38 -8.18 12.48 3.96
C PHE A 38 -6.91 13.33 3.81
N ALA A 39 -5.95 13.13 4.72
CA ALA A 39 -4.64 13.78 4.67
C ALA A 39 -4.01 13.63 3.26
N PRO A 40 -3.69 14.73 2.55
CA PRO A 40 -3.19 14.69 1.18
C PRO A 40 -1.92 13.84 1.00
N GLU A 41 -1.07 13.81 2.02
CA GLU A 41 0.15 13.00 2.09
C GLU A 41 -0.11 11.49 2.13
N MET A 42 -1.31 11.08 2.53
CA MET A 42 -1.72 9.68 2.62
C MET A 42 -2.58 9.22 1.42
N VAL A 43 -2.76 10.09 0.41
CA VAL A 43 -3.54 9.77 -0.80
C VAL A 43 -2.67 9.92 -2.05
N HIS A 44 -2.32 8.78 -2.65
CA HIS A 44 -1.52 8.71 -3.87
C HIS A 44 -2.39 8.40 -5.09
N SER A 45 -2.33 9.25 -6.12
CA SER A 45 -2.96 9.01 -7.42
C SER A 45 -1.86 8.79 -8.46
N LEU A 46 -1.84 7.59 -9.04
CA LEU A 46 -0.78 7.11 -9.91
C LEU A 46 -1.33 6.82 -11.31
N ALA A 47 -0.51 7.02 -12.33
CA ALA A 47 -0.96 6.89 -13.71
C ALA A 47 -0.98 5.44 -14.19
N SER A 48 -0.09 4.60 -13.65
CA SER A 48 0.10 3.22 -14.11
C SER A 48 0.33 2.24 -12.96
N HIS A 49 0.24 0.94 -13.26
CA HIS A 49 0.47 -0.09 -12.27
C HIS A 49 1.95 -0.21 -11.87
N GLU A 50 2.88 0.13 -12.75
CA GLU A 50 4.32 0.15 -12.45
C GLU A 50 4.63 1.16 -11.35
N GLU A 51 4.10 2.39 -11.47
CA GLU A 51 4.24 3.41 -10.42
C GLU A 51 3.67 2.92 -9.08
N ALA A 52 2.56 2.17 -9.12
CA ALA A 52 1.94 1.62 -7.92
C ALA A 52 2.81 0.55 -7.26
N VAL A 53 3.39 -0.35 -8.05
CA VAL A 53 4.32 -1.38 -7.53
C VAL A 53 5.57 -0.74 -6.92
N ASP A 54 6.15 0.25 -7.59
CA ASP A 54 7.34 0.95 -7.09
C ASP A 54 7.09 1.65 -5.77
N LEU A 55 5.93 2.33 -5.63
CA LEU A 55 5.53 2.95 -4.37
C LEU A 55 5.26 1.90 -3.29
N LEU A 56 4.46 0.88 -3.60
CA LEU A 56 4.09 -0.17 -2.64
C LEU A 56 5.32 -0.86 -2.06
N ARG A 57 6.32 -1.19 -2.88
CA ARG A 57 7.59 -1.79 -2.42
C ARG A 57 8.37 -0.95 -1.42
N GLN A 58 8.16 0.36 -1.40
CA GLN A 58 8.88 1.28 -0.50
C GLN A 58 8.16 1.47 0.84
N ILE A 59 6.86 1.21 0.89
CA ILE A 59 6.02 1.63 2.02
C ILE A 59 5.32 0.48 2.74
N ILE A 60 5.11 -0.67 2.08
CA ILE A 60 4.46 -1.81 2.71
C ILE A 60 5.48 -2.63 3.51
N HIS A 61 5.07 -3.07 4.70
CA HIS A 61 5.81 -3.94 5.59
C HIS A 61 5.07 -5.28 5.76
N GLY A 62 5.75 -6.29 6.28
CA GLY A 62 5.20 -7.65 6.41
C GLY A 62 3.94 -7.76 7.28
N ASP A 63 3.71 -6.80 8.18
CA ASP A 63 2.56 -6.78 9.09
C ASP A 63 1.39 -5.93 8.58
N ASP A 64 1.51 -5.34 7.39
CA ASP A 64 0.48 -4.45 6.83
C ASP A 64 -0.65 -5.23 6.15
N LEU A 65 -1.88 -4.75 6.34
CA LEU A 65 -3.05 -5.27 5.64
C LEU A 65 -3.32 -4.46 4.37
N VAL A 66 -3.05 -5.05 3.21
CA VAL A 66 -3.30 -4.41 1.91
C VAL A 66 -4.60 -4.93 1.29
N LEU A 67 -5.60 -4.06 1.14
CA LEU A 67 -6.80 -4.35 0.37
C LEU A 67 -6.64 -3.90 -1.08
N VAL A 68 -6.80 -4.84 -2.00
CA VAL A 68 -6.69 -4.56 -3.43
C VAL A 68 -8.05 -4.64 -4.11
N LYS A 69 -8.43 -3.58 -4.83
CA LYS A 69 -9.66 -3.54 -5.63
C LYS A 69 -9.41 -2.91 -6.98
N GLY A 70 -9.72 -3.64 -8.06
CA GLY A 70 -9.62 -3.13 -9.42
C GLY A 70 -10.18 -4.10 -10.45
N SER A 71 -10.25 -3.66 -11.71
CA SER A 71 -10.54 -4.54 -12.83
C SER A 71 -9.25 -5.09 -13.43
N ARG A 72 -9.32 -6.24 -14.11
CA ARG A 72 -8.16 -6.85 -14.77
C ARG A 72 -7.52 -5.93 -15.83
N ALA A 73 -8.33 -5.06 -16.44
CA ALA A 73 -7.86 -4.11 -17.45
C ALA A 73 -6.88 -3.05 -16.91
N VAL A 74 -6.84 -2.83 -15.59
CA VAL A 74 -5.92 -1.89 -14.92
C VAL A 74 -4.58 -2.57 -14.57
N GLY A 75 -4.43 -3.88 -14.84
CA GLY A 75 -3.23 -4.64 -14.47
C GLY A 75 -3.19 -4.98 -12.98
N MET A 76 -4.35 -5.08 -12.33
CA MET A 76 -4.42 -5.34 -10.89
C MET A 76 -3.83 -6.71 -10.50
N ASP A 77 -3.98 -7.71 -11.37
CA ASP A 77 -3.37 -9.03 -11.16
C ASP A 77 -1.82 -8.92 -11.10
N THR A 78 -1.24 -8.02 -11.89
CA THR A 78 0.21 -7.73 -11.87
C THR A 78 0.60 -7.04 -10.56
N ILE A 79 -0.17 -6.06 -10.09
CA ILE A 79 0.12 -5.37 -8.82
C ILE A 79 0.14 -6.38 -7.67
N VAL A 80 -0.88 -7.24 -7.58
CA VAL A 80 -0.95 -8.27 -6.54
C VAL A 80 0.27 -9.19 -6.63
N ALA A 81 0.56 -9.74 -7.81
CA ALA A 81 1.67 -10.67 -8.00
C ALA A 81 3.04 -10.06 -7.61
N GLU A 82 3.26 -8.78 -7.89
CA GLU A 82 4.54 -8.10 -7.63
C GLU A 82 4.75 -7.71 -6.16
N ILE A 83 3.67 -7.60 -5.38
CA ILE A 83 3.73 -7.25 -3.94
C ILE A 83 3.56 -8.46 -3.02
N THR A 84 2.96 -9.56 -3.49
CA THR A 84 3.01 -10.85 -2.80
C THR A 84 4.32 -11.56 -3.18
N VAL A 85 5.36 -11.32 -2.39
CA VAL A 85 6.55 -12.19 -2.40
C VAL A 85 6.21 -13.43 -1.57
N ASP A 86 6.52 -14.62 -2.09
CA ASP A 86 6.35 -15.87 -1.34
C ASP A 86 6.92 -15.74 0.08
N ALA A 87 6.11 -16.09 1.08
CA ALA A 87 6.47 -16.10 2.50
C ALA A 87 7.67 -17.01 2.85
N ALA A 88 8.27 -17.67 1.86
CA ALA A 88 9.44 -18.53 2.00
C ALA A 88 10.78 -17.76 2.10
N GLY A 89 10.79 -16.44 1.90
CA GLY A 89 12.02 -15.62 1.89
C GLY A 89 12.32 -14.82 3.16
N MET A 90 11.45 -14.82 4.17
CA MET A 90 11.72 -14.17 5.46
C MET A 90 12.60 -15.07 6.33
N GLU A 91 13.89 -15.11 6.02
CA GLU A 91 14.91 -15.57 6.97
C GLU A 91 14.79 -14.69 8.22
N MET A 92 14.39 -15.32 9.32
CA MET A 92 14.45 -14.77 10.67
C MET A 92 15.92 -14.48 11.00
N GLY A 93 16.39 -13.30 10.63
CA GLY A 93 17.67 -12.74 11.05
C GLY A 93 17.62 -12.44 12.54
N GLY A 94 18.02 -13.41 13.35
CA GLY A 94 18.19 -13.26 14.78
C GLY A 94 19.39 -12.37 15.09
N ASP A 95 19.16 -11.32 15.88
CA ASP A 95 20.21 -10.65 16.65
C ASP A 95 20.07 -11.05 18.12
N ALA A 96 20.49 -12.29 18.42
CA ALA A 96 21.00 -12.60 19.75
C ALA A 96 22.45 -12.12 19.79
N GLN A 97 22.67 -10.85 20.08
CA GLN A 97 24.01 -10.35 20.33
C GLN A 97 24.47 -10.84 21.70
N GLU A 98 25.16 -11.99 21.71
CA GLU A 98 25.98 -12.45 22.83
C GLU A 98 27.04 -11.38 23.13
N HIS A 99 26.83 -10.63 24.21
CA HIS A 99 27.87 -9.80 24.79
C HIS A 99 28.72 -10.66 25.73
N GLN A 100 29.74 -11.31 25.17
CA GLN A 100 30.85 -11.84 25.95
C GLN A 100 31.59 -10.67 26.59
N VAL A 101 31.46 -10.50 27.91
CA VAL A 101 32.40 -9.70 28.69
C VAL A 101 33.36 -10.65 29.38
N ALA A 102 34.54 -10.77 28.80
CA ALA A 102 35.73 -11.19 29.52
C ALA A 102 36.00 -10.19 30.65
N GLY A 103 36.08 -10.68 31.89
CA GLY A 103 36.46 -9.90 33.06
C GLY A 103 37.27 -10.75 34.00
N ALA A 104 38.59 -10.64 33.87
CA ALA A 104 39.57 -11.21 34.78
C ALA A 104 39.45 -10.59 36.19
N GLY A 105 39.62 -11.44 37.21
CA GLY A 105 39.73 -11.07 38.62
C GLY A 105 40.01 -12.29 39.47
#